data_AF-A0A444QE59-F1
#
_entry.id   AF-A0A444QE59-F1
#
_cell.length_a   1.000
_cell.length_b   1.000
_cell.length_c   1.000
_cell.angle_alpha   90.00
_cell.angle_beta   90.00
_cell.angle_gamma   90.00
#
_symmetry.space_group_name_H-M   'P 1'
#
loop_
_entity.id
_entity.type
_entity.pdbx_description
1 polymer ?
#
loop_
_entity_poly.entity_id
_entity_poly.type
_entity_poly.pdbx_seq_one_letter_code
_entity_poly.pdbx_strand_id
1 'polypeptide(L)'
;MNAREVDERDGQWESQSIGYRVMIVKEGGVHWIAYDMESDSLSTVEQWARDNSEQAEYSIAARVEADGGVGLIWLTPPPESFLDART
;
A
#
# COMPACT_ATOMS: atom_id res chain seq x y z
N MET A 1 -3.14 -21.21 14.55
CA MET A 1 -2.53 -20.77 13.28
C MET A 1 -2.03 -22.04 12.60
N ASN A 2 -2.47 -22.34 11.38
CA ASN A 2 -2.12 -23.59 10.68
C ASN A 2 -1.34 -23.23 9.41
N ALA A 3 -0.09 -23.69 9.34
CA ALA A 3 0.79 -23.54 8.18
C ALA A 3 0.58 -24.69 7.19
N ARG A 4 0.78 -24.44 5.88
CA ARG A 4 0.84 -25.47 4.84
C ARG A 4 2.20 -25.42 4.15
N GLU A 5 2.61 -26.56 3.59
CA GLU A 5 3.84 -26.72 2.82
C GLU A 5 3.67 -26.11 1.40
N VAL A 6 4.71 -25.45 0.92
CA VAL A 6 4.79 -24.77 -0.39
C VAL A 6 5.96 -25.36 -1.16
N ASP A 7 5.83 -25.57 -2.47
CA ASP A 7 6.91 -25.99 -3.38
C ASP A 7 7.50 -24.75 -4.08
N GLU A 8 8.74 -24.40 -3.77
CA GLU A 8 9.40 -23.13 -4.12
C GLU A 8 9.91 -23.04 -5.56
N ARG A 9 9.64 -24.07 -6.38
CA ARG A 9 10.13 -24.14 -7.78
C ARG A 9 9.32 -23.30 -8.77
N ASP A 10 8.18 -22.77 -8.35
CA ASP A 10 7.55 -21.61 -9.00
C ASP A 10 8.36 -20.38 -8.59
N GLY A 11 9.03 -19.70 -9.52
CA GLY A 11 9.95 -18.61 -9.24
C GLY A 11 9.39 -17.62 -8.23
N GLN A 12 9.82 -17.75 -6.97
CA GLN A 12 9.36 -16.91 -5.88
C GLN A 12 10.09 -15.58 -5.96
N TRP A 13 9.35 -14.50 -6.22
CA TRP A 13 9.82 -13.17 -5.86
C TRP A 13 9.49 -12.94 -4.37
N GLU A 14 10.34 -13.46 -3.49
CA GLU A 14 10.38 -13.04 -2.09
C GLU A 14 11.08 -11.67 -2.03
N SER A 15 10.42 -10.62 -2.52
CA SER A 15 10.92 -9.27 -2.31
C SER A 15 10.56 -8.86 -0.90
N GLN A 16 11.57 -8.64 -0.06
CA GLN A 16 11.35 -7.98 1.22
C GLN A 16 10.80 -6.59 0.93
N SER A 17 9.65 -6.27 1.52
CA SER A 17 9.16 -4.90 1.42
C SER A 17 10.18 -3.97 2.07
N ILE A 18 10.53 -2.91 1.37
CA ILE A 18 11.36 -1.82 1.89
C ILE A 18 10.49 -0.79 2.62
N GLY A 19 9.37 -1.24 3.22
CA GLY A 19 8.36 -0.42 3.86
C GLY A 19 7.08 -0.23 3.04
N TYR A 20 6.33 0.82 3.35
CA TYR A 20 4.99 1.07 2.80
C TYR A 20 4.89 2.45 2.17
N ARG A 21 3.97 2.61 1.22
CA ARG A 21 3.51 3.90 0.70
C ARG A 21 2.05 4.10 1.07
N VAL A 22 1.77 5.20 1.74
CA VAL A 22 0.41 5.64 2.06
C VAL A 22 0.05 6.80 1.15
N MET A 23 -1.12 6.72 0.52
CA MET A 23 -1.70 7.80 -0.26
C MET A 23 -2.92 8.32 0.50
N ILE A 24 -2.91 9.60 0.89
CA ILE A 24 -4.09 10.25 1.48
C ILE A 24 -4.82 10.98 0.36
N VAL A 25 -6.07 10.58 0.10
CA VAL A 25 -6.90 11.08 -1.00
C VAL A 25 -7.64 12.33 -0.57
N LYS A 26 -7.25 13.49 -1.10
CA LYS A 26 -7.87 14.79 -0.76
C LYS A 26 -9.18 15.01 -1.53
N GLU A 27 -9.89 16.08 -1.16
CA GLU A 27 -11.24 16.41 -1.63
C GLU A 27 -11.45 16.13 -3.12
N GLY A 28 -12.55 15.43 -3.43
CA GLY A 28 -12.94 15.08 -4.79
C GLY A 28 -12.25 13.84 -5.38
N GLY A 29 -11.27 13.23 -4.70
CA GLY A 29 -10.60 12.01 -5.21
C GLY A 29 -9.47 12.29 -6.21
N VAL A 30 -9.37 13.53 -6.69
CA VAL A 30 -8.51 13.95 -7.81
C VAL A 30 -7.07 14.24 -7.37
N HIS A 31 -6.86 14.48 -6.08
CA HIS A 31 -5.55 14.86 -5.54
C HIS A 31 -5.19 13.90 -4.42
N TRP A 32 -3.93 13.47 -4.37
CA TRP A 32 -3.41 12.64 -3.28
C TRP A 32 -2.05 13.13 -2.83
N ILE A 33 -1.76 12.92 -1.55
CA ILE A 33 -0.44 13.13 -0.96
C ILE A 33 0.16 11.77 -0.63
N ALA A 34 1.37 11.52 -1.12
CA ALA A 34 2.09 10.27 -0.92
C ALA A 34 3.06 10.40 0.26
N TYR A 35 3.06 9.39 1.13
CA TYR A 35 3.96 9.27 2.28
C TYR A 35 4.64 7.91 2.23
N ASP A 36 5.96 7.92 2.31
CA ASP A 36 6.76 6.71 2.44
C ASP A 36 7.03 6.44 3.91
N MET A 37 6.76 5.21 4.34
CA MET A 37 6.85 4.77 5.72
C MET A 37 7.81 3.59 5.85
N GLU A 38 8.93 3.83 6.53
CA GLU A 38 9.93 2.83 6.91
C GLU A 38 9.45 2.01 8.14
N SER A 39 8.25 1.43 8.04
CA SER A 39 7.68 0.57 9.09
C SER A 39 7.63 -0.88 8.62
N ASP A 40 7.81 -1.81 9.54
CA ASP A 40 7.64 -3.25 9.36
C ASP A 40 6.17 -3.70 9.56
N SER A 41 5.36 -2.87 10.20
CA SER A 41 4.01 -3.21 10.65
C SER A 41 2.94 -2.52 9.82
N LEU A 42 2.21 -3.31 9.02
CA LEU A 42 1.04 -2.83 8.28
C LEU A 42 -0.02 -2.22 9.21
N SER A 43 -0.23 -2.79 10.40
CA SER A 43 -1.24 -2.27 11.34
C SER A 43 -0.87 -0.89 11.88
N THR A 44 0.42 -0.62 12.08
CA THR A 44 0.92 0.69 12.48
C THR A 44 0.76 1.71 11.36
N VAL A 45 1.08 1.32 10.12
CA VAL A 45 0.88 2.15 8.92
C VAL A 45 -0.60 2.46 8.71
N GLU A 46 -1.47 1.46 8.88
CA GLU A 46 -2.91 1.61 8.74
C GLU A 46 -3.50 2.53 9.82
N GLN A 47 -3.08 2.36 11.09
CA GLN A 47 -3.50 3.26 12.16
C GLN A 47 -3.07 4.70 11.87
N TRP A 48 -1.82 4.91 11.44
CA TRP A 48 -1.33 6.22 11.05
C TRP A 48 -2.16 6.83 9.91
N ALA A 49 -2.46 6.05 8.88
CA ALA A 49 -3.25 6.49 7.74
C ALA A 49 -4.66 6.93 8.17
N ARG A 50 -5.31 6.16 9.05
CA ARG A 50 -6.62 6.48 9.63
C ARG A 50 -6.60 7.76 10.46
N ASP A 51 -5.56 7.95 11.27
CA ASP A 51 -5.43 9.14 12.14
C ASP A 51 -5.18 10.43 11.33
N ASN A 52 -4.52 10.30 10.16
CA ASN A 52 -4.12 11.43 9.32
C ASN A 52 -5.04 11.68 8.11
N SER A 53 -6.05 10.84 7.89
CA SER A 53 -6.95 11.03 6.76
C SER A 53 -8.03 12.09 7.02
N GLU A 54 -8.37 12.43 8.27
CA GLU A 54 -9.39 13.45 8.60
C GLU A 54 -10.67 13.35 7.73
N GLN A 55 -11.21 12.13 7.53
CA GLN A 55 -12.34 11.78 6.64
C GLN A 55 -12.01 11.53 5.15
N ALA A 56 -10.75 11.66 4.75
CA ALA A 56 -10.26 11.20 3.45
C ALA A 56 -10.20 9.67 3.34
N GLU A 57 -10.35 9.18 2.11
CA GLU A 57 -9.98 7.81 1.75
C GLU A 57 -8.44 7.70 1.70
N TYR A 58 -7.93 6.49 1.91
CA TYR A 58 -6.50 6.24 1.82
C TYR A 58 -6.18 4.93 1.11
N SER A 59 -5.03 4.89 0.46
CA SER A 59 -4.46 3.69 -0.15
C SER A 59 -3.14 3.33 0.52
N ILE A 60 -2.87 2.03 0.68
CA ILE A 60 -1.61 1.51 1.19
C ILE A 60 -1.04 0.55 0.18
N ALA A 61 0.24 0.74 -0.18
CA ALA A 61 1.02 -0.23 -0.93
C ALA A 61 2.23 -0.68 -0.12
N ALA A 62 2.62 -1.95 -0.25
CA ALA A 62 3.97 -2.37 0.08
C ALA A 62 4.92 -1.86 -1.02
N ARG A 63 6.03 -1.25 -0.60
CA ARG A 63 7.11 -0.86 -1.52
C ARG A 63 8.06 -2.03 -1.65
N VAL A 64 8.38 -2.40 -2.87
CA VAL A 64 9.35 -3.46 -3.19
C VAL A 64 10.43 -2.88 -4.09
N GLU A 65 11.65 -3.38 -3.97
CA GLU A 65 12.68 -3.08 -4.96
C GLU A 65 12.28 -3.67 -6.31
N ALA A 66 12.37 -2.86 -7.36
CA ALA A 66 12.11 -3.27 -8.73
C ALA A 66 13.25 -2.79 -9.64
N ASP A 67 13.43 -3.43 -10.79
CA ASP A 67 14.47 -3.04 -11.75
C ASP A 67 14.31 -1.56 -12.14
N GLY A 68 15.24 -0.73 -11.67
CA GLY A 68 15.25 0.71 -11.94
C GLY A 68 14.43 1.58 -10.99
N GLY A 69 13.91 1.06 -9.88
CA GLY A 69 13.23 1.90 -8.88
C GLY A 69 12.42 1.15 -7.82
N VAL A 70 11.27 1.70 -7.48
CA VAL A 70 10.36 1.17 -6.46
C VAL A 70 9.09 0.66 -7.14
N GLY A 71 8.80 -0.62 -6.95
CA GLY A 71 7.50 -1.21 -7.26
C GLY A 71 6.52 -1.00 -6.12
N LEU A 72 5.23 -0.88 -6.45
CA LEU A 72 4.15 -0.78 -5.49
C LEU A 72 3.22 -1.99 -5.62
N ILE A 73 3.01 -2.69 -4.51
CA ILE A 73 2.02 -3.75 -4.40
C ILE A 73 0.90 -3.22 -3.52
N TRP A 74 -0.24 -2.88 -4.12
CA TRP A 74 -1.40 -2.33 -3.40
C TRP A 74 -2.02 -3.37 -2.46
N LEU A 75 -2.09 -3.02 -1.18
CA LEU A 75 -2.69 -3.83 -0.10
C LEU A 75 -4.13 -3.40 0.20
N THR A 76 -4.49 -2.20 -0.21
CA THR A 76 -5.86 -1.67 -0.25
C THR A 76 -6.15 -1.18 -1.68
N PRO A 77 -7.40 -0.81 -2.02
CA PRO A 77 -7.69 -0.25 -3.35
C PRO A 77 -6.74 0.91 -3.70
N PRO A 78 -6.20 0.95 -4.92
CA PRO A 78 -5.30 2.00 -5.34
C PRO A 78 -6.04 3.34 -5.45
N PRO A 79 -5.34 4.49 -5.37
CA PRO A 79 -5.99 5.80 -5.22
C PRO A 79 -6.93 6.16 -6.39
N GLU A 80 -6.65 5.66 -7.59
CA GLU A 80 -7.51 5.83 -8.76
C GLU A 80 -8.90 5.18 -8.61
N SER A 81 -9.05 4.16 -7.75
CA SER A 81 -10.35 3.51 -7.53
C SER A 81 -11.37 4.44 -6.86
N PHE A 82 -10.93 5.53 -6.25
CA PHE A 82 -11.78 6.53 -5.62
C PHE A 82 -12.24 7.63 -6.58
N LEU A 83 -11.71 7.66 -7.81
CA LEU A 83 -12.15 8.58 -8.87
C LEU A 83 -13.49 8.12 -9.48
N ASP A 84 -13.61 6.83 -9.75
CA ASP A 84 -14.75 6.26 -10.51
C ASP A 84 -16.02 6.11 -9.67
N ALA A 85 -15.90 5.99 -8.34
CA ALA A 85 -17.01 5.77 -7.42
C ALA A 85 -17.99 6.95 -7.29
N ARG A 86 -17.77 8.05 -8.02
CA ARG A 86 -18.57 9.30 -7.96
C ARG A 86 -19.28 9.65 -9.28
N THR A 87 -19.27 8.77 -10.28
CA THR A 87 -19.98 8.90 -11.56
C THR A 87 -21.27 8.09 -11.56
#